data_AF-A0A7V0NZD2-F1
#
_entry.id   AF-A0A7V0NZD2-F1
#
_cell.length_a   1.000
_cell.length_b   1.000
_cell.length_c   1.000
_cell.angle_alpha   90.00
_cell.angle_beta   90.00
_cell.angle_gamma   90.00
#
_symmetry.space_group_name_H-M   'P 1'
#
loop_
_entity.id
_entity.type
_entity.pdbx_description
1 polymer ?
#
loop_
_entity_poly.entity_id
_entity_poly.type
_entity_poly.pdbx_seq_one_letter_code
_entity_poly.pdbx_strand_id
1 'polypeptide(L)'
;MFPADRGQNETDSGQFDKTEYVFGASGAAPLFRSEMLEDIKLNDEYFDEDFVIYVEDVDLCWRAQLYGWKAIYTPSAIAYHCRGATRESDYEMNKDYLLIGHRNRYLAIIKNSILSGLLKNIIWILIYESGFYSSYVKRGDFYILKVPIMVLKKISTILAKRTIIQKRKKVSNAYMETFFFKNIRQDIKNKIANTVFQRG
;
A
#
# COMPACT_ATOMS: atom_id res chain seq x y z
N MET A 1 -1.61 7.86 -0.52
CA MET A 1 -0.21 7.40 -0.58
C MET A 1 -0.16 5.90 -0.30
N PHE A 2 -0.68 5.09 -1.21
CA PHE A 2 -0.59 3.63 -1.17
C PHE A 2 -1.09 3.08 -2.52
N PRO A 3 -0.57 1.94 -3.01
CA PRO A 3 -1.10 1.31 -4.22
C PRO A 3 -2.58 0.98 -4.02
N ALA A 4 -3.38 1.14 -5.06
CA ALA A 4 -4.77 0.73 -5.11
C ALA A 4 -4.93 -0.29 -6.24
N ASP A 5 -5.95 -1.13 -6.15
CA ASP A 5 -6.26 -2.06 -7.22
C ASP A 5 -6.68 -1.28 -8.47
N ARG A 6 -6.13 -1.68 -9.61
CA ARG A 6 -6.49 -1.13 -10.92
C ARG A 6 -7.98 -1.34 -11.19
N GLY A 7 -8.69 -0.27 -11.59
CA GLY A 7 -10.11 -0.34 -11.89
C GLY A 7 -11.02 -0.56 -10.68
N GLN A 8 -10.53 -0.37 -9.46
CA GLN A 8 -11.37 -0.51 -8.27
C GLN A 8 -12.53 0.49 -8.30
N ASN A 9 -13.76 -0.03 -8.23
CA ASN A 9 -15.01 0.73 -8.34
C ASN A 9 -15.22 1.40 -9.71
N GLU A 10 -14.54 0.94 -10.76
CA GLU A 10 -14.72 1.39 -12.12
C GLU A 10 -15.36 0.26 -12.95
N THR A 11 -16.27 0.62 -13.86
CA THR A 11 -16.77 -0.32 -14.86
C THR A 11 -15.70 -0.55 -15.91
N ASP A 12 -15.40 -1.81 -16.21
CA ASP A 12 -14.52 -2.16 -17.32
C ASP A 12 -15.26 -2.02 -18.65
N SER A 13 -14.79 -1.09 -19.49
CA SER A 13 -15.22 -0.83 -20.85
C SER A 13 -14.09 -1.05 -21.86
N GLY A 14 -13.09 -1.89 -21.52
CA GLY A 14 -11.91 -2.19 -22.35
C GLY A 14 -10.69 -1.30 -22.04
N GLN A 15 -10.77 -0.41 -21.04
CA GLN A 15 -9.65 0.46 -20.66
C GLN A 15 -8.50 -0.30 -19.98
N PHE A 16 -8.72 -1.55 -19.60
CA PHE A 16 -7.75 -2.41 -18.93
C PHE A 16 -7.24 -3.57 -19.79
N ASP A 17 -7.41 -3.52 -21.11
CA ASP A 17 -6.99 -4.59 -22.04
C ASP A 17 -5.50 -4.53 -22.44
N LYS A 18 -4.75 -3.58 -21.88
CA LYS A 18 -3.34 -3.39 -22.19
C LYS A 18 -2.43 -4.18 -21.24
N THR A 19 -1.57 -5.01 -21.81
CA THR A 19 -0.45 -5.61 -21.07
C THR A 19 0.59 -4.54 -20.74
N GLU A 20 0.97 -4.40 -19.48
CA GLU A 20 1.93 -3.38 -19.04
C GLU A 20 2.62 -3.74 -17.72
N TYR A 21 3.73 -3.06 -17.44
CA TYR A 21 4.37 -3.16 -16.13
C TYR A 21 3.58 -2.38 -15.08
N VAL A 22 3.38 -3.02 -13.93
CA VAL A 22 2.67 -2.46 -12.78
C VAL A 22 3.54 -2.53 -11.53
N PHE A 23 3.08 -1.89 -10.46
CA PHE A 23 3.77 -1.95 -9.18
C PHE A 23 3.84 -3.38 -8.61
N GLY A 24 2.75 -4.13 -8.70
CA GLY A 24 2.63 -5.43 -8.09
C GLY A 24 1.29 -6.07 -8.40
N ALA A 25 1.14 -7.34 -8.03
CA ALA A 25 -0.12 -8.05 -8.08
C ALA A 25 -0.82 -7.98 -6.72
N SER A 26 -2.16 -7.92 -6.75
CA SER A 26 -2.97 -8.16 -5.55
C SER A 26 -2.83 -9.63 -5.12
N GLY A 27 -2.94 -9.88 -3.82
CA GLY A 27 -2.96 -11.23 -3.24
C GLY A 27 -4.09 -12.15 -3.73
N ALA A 28 -5.04 -11.65 -4.54
CA ALA A 28 -6.17 -12.45 -5.03
C ALA A 28 -5.79 -13.58 -6.01
N ALA A 29 -4.91 -13.31 -6.98
CA ALA A 29 -4.48 -14.30 -7.98
C ALA A 29 -3.08 -13.99 -8.56
N PRO A 30 -2.04 -13.83 -7.74
CA PRO A 30 -0.70 -13.55 -8.25
C PRO A 30 0.01 -14.83 -8.74
N LEU A 31 0.89 -14.68 -9.73
CA LEU A 31 1.87 -15.69 -10.10
C LEU A 31 3.28 -15.15 -9.82
N PHE A 32 4.00 -15.81 -8.92
CA PHE A 32 5.35 -15.42 -8.52
C PHE A 32 6.40 -16.40 -9.04
N ARG A 33 7.55 -15.88 -9.47
CA ARG A 33 8.72 -16.71 -9.79
C ARG A 33 9.37 -17.17 -8.47
N SER A 34 9.68 -18.45 -8.35
CA SER A 34 10.35 -18.98 -7.14
C SER A 34 11.69 -18.29 -6.89
N GLU A 35 12.48 -18.03 -7.93
CA GLU A 35 13.75 -17.29 -7.82
C GLU A 35 13.56 -15.88 -7.23
N MET A 36 12.47 -15.20 -7.61
CA MET A 36 12.14 -13.89 -7.05
C MET A 36 11.82 -13.99 -5.56
N LEU A 37 11.00 -14.97 -5.16
CA LEU A 37 10.66 -15.19 -3.76
C LEU A 37 11.90 -15.51 -2.92
N GLU A 38 12.79 -16.37 -3.42
CA GLU A 38 14.06 -16.68 -2.76
C GLU A 38 15.00 -15.48 -2.68
N ASP A 39 15.07 -14.64 -3.73
CA ASP A 39 15.89 -13.41 -3.69
C ASP A 39 15.34 -12.44 -2.64
N ILE A 40 14.01 -12.23 -2.58
CA ILE A 40 13.44 -11.15 -1.78
C ILE A 40 13.07 -11.54 -0.35
N LYS A 41 13.12 -12.83 0.02
CA LYS A 41 12.76 -13.30 1.37
C LYS A 41 13.54 -12.59 2.47
N LEU A 42 12.92 -12.51 3.64
CA LEU A 42 13.45 -11.80 4.79
C LEU A 42 13.44 -12.72 6.01
N ASN A 43 14.61 -13.06 6.55
CA ASN A 43 14.74 -13.98 7.70
C ASN A 43 13.93 -15.29 7.50
N ASP A 44 14.03 -15.88 6.31
CA ASP A 44 13.30 -17.09 5.87
C ASP A 44 11.79 -16.94 5.63
N GLU A 45 11.25 -15.72 5.74
CA GLU A 45 9.86 -15.41 5.44
C GLU A 45 9.71 -14.91 3.98
N TYR A 46 8.83 -15.54 3.20
CA TYR A 46 8.42 -14.99 1.90
C TYR A 46 7.53 -13.76 2.09
N PHE A 47 6.41 -13.94 2.78
CA PHE A 47 5.56 -12.87 3.29
C PHE A 47 5.98 -12.54 4.71
N ASP A 48 6.09 -11.25 5.02
CA ASP A 48 6.48 -10.84 6.37
C ASP A 48 5.35 -11.10 7.37
N GLU A 49 5.60 -11.94 8.37
CA GLU A 49 4.60 -12.39 9.33
C GLU A 49 4.08 -11.26 10.26
N ASP A 50 4.74 -10.10 10.30
CA ASP A 50 4.20 -8.91 10.97
C ASP A 50 2.94 -8.37 10.25
N PHE A 51 2.74 -8.74 8.98
CA PHE A 51 1.59 -8.40 8.14
C PHE A 51 0.56 -9.54 8.10
N VAL A 52 -0.01 -9.87 9.27
CA VAL A 52 -0.98 -10.97 9.42
C VAL A 52 -2.14 -10.93 8.41
N ILE A 53 -2.68 -9.74 8.14
CA ILE A 53 -3.74 -9.52 7.15
C ILE A 53 -3.62 -8.10 6.59
N TYR A 54 -3.89 -7.97 5.30
CA TYR A 54 -3.76 -6.74 4.52
C TYR A 54 -2.33 -6.25 4.42
N VAL A 55 -1.99 -5.77 3.21
CA VAL A 55 -0.72 -5.13 2.87
C VAL A 55 0.47 -6.09 2.79
N GLU A 56 0.31 -7.37 3.14
CA GLU A 56 1.33 -8.41 2.98
C GLU A 56 1.77 -8.58 1.53
N ASP A 57 0.80 -8.53 0.60
CA ASP A 57 1.00 -8.59 -0.85
C ASP A 57 1.71 -7.33 -1.37
N VAL A 58 1.31 -6.16 -0.88
CA VAL A 58 1.94 -4.88 -1.20
C VAL A 58 3.38 -4.82 -0.68
N ASP A 59 3.65 -5.30 0.54
CA ASP A 59 5.01 -5.39 1.08
C ASP A 59 5.90 -6.29 0.23
N LEU A 60 5.42 -7.48 -0.14
CA LEU A 60 6.13 -8.42 -1.00
C LEU A 60 6.47 -7.77 -2.35
N CYS A 61 5.48 -7.17 -3.01
CA CYS A 61 5.67 -6.48 -4.29
C CYS A 61 6.63 -5.28 -4.16
N TRP A 62 6.58 -4.54 -3.05
CA TRP A 62 7.49 -3.43 -2.81
C TRP A 62 8.93 -3.91 -2.69
N ARG A 63 9.19 -4.99 -1.94
CA ARG A 63 10.52 -5.60 -1.86
C ARG A 63 11.00 -6.10 -3.22
N ALA A 64 10.13 -6.75 -3.99
CA ALA A 64 10.42 -7.17 -5.36
C ALA A 64 10.90 -5.99 -6.22
N GLN A 65 10.14 -4.90 -6.23
CA GLN A 65 10.47 -3.67 -6.95
C GLN A 65 11.79 -3.07 -6.50
N LEU A 66 12.05 -3.02 -5.19
CA LEU A 66 13.31 -2.50 -4.65
C LEU A 66 14.52 -3.31 -5.12
N TYR A 67 14.37 -4.61 -5.32
CA TYR A 67 15.45 -5.51 -5.74
C TYR A 67 15.53 -5.68 -7.27
N GLY A 68 14.73 -4.90 -8.02
CA GLY A 68 14.79 -4.82 -9.48
C GLY A 68 13.90 -5.82 -10.21
N TRP A 69 13.08 -6.60 -9.48
CA TRP A 69 12.05 -7.43 -10.10
C TRP A 69 10.90 -6.57 -10.60
N LYS A 70 10.28 -7.01 -11.70
CA LYS A 70 9.16 -6.31 -12.33
C LYS A 70 7.91 -7.17 -12.28
N ALA A 71 6.76 -6.53 -12.06
CA ALA A 71 5.44 -7.15 -12.19
C ALA A 71 4.81 -6.74 -13.53
N ILE A 72 4.28 -7.72 -14.26
CA ILE A 72 3.55 -7.50 -15.51
C ILE A 72 2.07 -7.83 -15.27
N TYR A 73 1.20 -6.93 -15.70
CA TYR A 73 -0.24 -7.16 -15.74
C TYR A 73 -0.60 -7.78 -17.09
N THR A 74 -1.33 -8.91 -17.05
CA THR A 74 -1.70 -9.70 -18.23
C THR A 74 -3.23 -9.82 -18.28
N PRO A 75 -3.94 -8.96 -19.04
CA PRO A 75 -5.40 -8.90 -19.04
C PRO A 75 -6.08 -10.15 -19.58
N SER A 76 -5.38 -10.96 -20.38
CA SER A 76 -5.89 -12.25 -20.87
C SER A 76 -5.91 -13.35 -19.80
N ALA A 77 -5.22 -13.16 -18.66
CA ALA A 77 -5.19 -14.13 -17.55
C ALA A 77 -6.24 -13.74 -16.50
N ILE A 78 -7.46 -14.29 -16.63
CA ILE A 78 -8.62 -13.90 -15.83
C ILE A 78 -8.88 -14.90 -14.71
N ALA A 79 -9.05 -14.39 -13.49
CA ALA A 79 -9.51 -15.14 -12.31
C ALA A 79 -10.59 -14.33 -11.57
N TYR A 80 -11.63 -15.00 -11.08
CA TYR A 80 -12.73 -14.37 -10.36
C TYR A 80 -12.57 -14.55 -8.85
N HIS A 81 -12.59 -13.44 -8.11
CA HIS A 81 -12.49 -13.43 -6.65
C HIS A 81 -13.69 -12.69 -6.05
N CYS A 82 -14.48 -13.39 -5.23
CA CYS A 82 -15.62 -12.79 -4.52
C CYS A 82 -15.12 -11.93 -3.35
N ARG A 83 -15.19 -10.60 -3.48
CA ARG A 83 -14.76 -9.68 -2.43
C ARG A 83 -15.77 -9.63 -1.28
N GLY A 84 -15.29 -9.74 -0.05
CA GLY A 84 -16.09 -9.43 1.15
C GLY A 84 -16.81 -10.60 1.80
N ALA A 85 -16.69 -11.83 1.25
CA ALA A 85 -17.38 -13.02 1.78
C ALA A 85 -17.14 -13.29 3.29
N THR A 86 -16.01 -12.87 3.85
CA THR A 86 -15.66 -13.06 5.27
C THR A 86 -16.01 -11.85 6.16
N ARG A 87 -16.44 -10.71 5.60
CA ARG A 87 -16.65 -9.44 6.33
C ARG A 87 -18.09 -9.19 6.78
N GLU A 88 -19.04 -10.01 6.35
CA GLU A 88 -20.46 -9.66 6.41
C GLU A 88 -21.11 -9.75 7.80
N SER A 89 -20.46 -10.30 8.84
CA SER A 89 -21.18 -10.70 10.06
C SER A 89 -20.76 -10.06 11.39
N ASP A 90 -19.64 -9.31 11.49
CA ASP A 90 -19.20 -8.75 12.79
C ASP A 90 -18.59 -7.33 12.66
N TYR A 91 -19.25 -6.37 13.31
CA TYR A 91 -18.86 -4.95 13.31
C TYR A 91 -17.55 -4.67 14.06
N GLU A 92 -17.29 -5.33 15.20
CA GLU A 92 -16.07 -5.13 15.97
C GLU A 92 -14.87 -5.79 15.27
N MET A 93 -15.08 -6.98 14.71
CA MET A 93 -14.08 -7.64 13.85
C MET A 93 -13.69 -6.75 12.66
N ASN A 94 -14.65 -6.07 12.05
CA ASN A 94 -14.40 -5.12 10.97
C ASN A 94 -13.57 -3.90 11.40
N LYS A 95 -13.72 -3.42 12.65
CA LYS A 95 -12.87 -2.35 13.19
C LYS A 95 -11.43 -2.81 13.41
N ASP A 96 -11.23 -3.99 13.97
CA ASP A 96 -9.89 -4.53 14.21
C ASP A 96 -9.14 -4.77 12.90
N TYR A 97 -9.82 -5.33 11.90
CA TYR A 97 -9.30 -5.45 10.54
C TYR A 97 -8.91 -4.11 9.92
N LEU A 98 -9.73 -3.08 10.13
CA LEU A 98 -9.44 -1.73 9.65
C LEU A 98 -8.21 -1.12 10.36
N LEU A 99 -8.12 -1.27 11.69
CA LEU A 99 -6.96 -0.81 12.47
C LEU A 99 -5.67 -1.53 12.07
N ILE A 100 -5.74 -2.85 11.85
CA ILE A 100 -4.61 -3.65 11.37
C ILE A 100 -4.19 -3.20 9.97
N GLY A 101 -5.14 -2.99 9.05
CA GLY A 101 -4.84 -2.52 7.69
C GLY A 101 -4.14 -1.16 7.69
N HIS A 102 -4.61 -0.20 8.50
CA HIS A 102 -3.96 1.11 8.61
C HIS A 102 -2.60 1.03 9.29
N ARG A 103 -2.45 0.23 10.36
CA ARG A 103 -1.14 -0.05 10.97
C ARG A 103 -0.17 -0.59 9.92
N ASN A 104 -0.58 -1.64 9.20
CA ASN A 104 0.27 -2.30 8.21
C ASN A 104 0.64 -1.36 7.06
N ARG A 105 -0.26 -0.49 6.62
CA ARG A 105 0.05 0.59 5.66
C ARG A 105 1.23 1.43 6.12
N TYR A 106 1.24 1.91 7.37
CA TYR A 106 2.36 2.70 7.90
C TYR A 106 3.62 1.86 8.08
N LEU A 107 3.52 0.62 8.56
CA LEU A 107 4.67 -0.28 8.68
C LEU A 107 5.32 -0.53 7.32
N ALA A 108 4.55 -0.80 6.26
CA ALA A 108 5.07 -0.97 4.90
C ALA A 108 5.76 0.30 4.38
N ILE A 109 5.18 1.48 4.63
CA ILE A 109 5.81 2.77 4.26
C ILE A 109 7.16 2.92 4.98
N ILE A 110 7.21 2.71 6.30
CA ILE A 110 8.43 2.84 7.10
C ILE A 110 9.45 1.79 6.67
N LYS A 111 9.03 0.54 6.44
CA LYS A 111 9.89 -0.57 6.06
C LYS A 111 10.54 -0.36 4.69
N ASN A 112 9.77 0.02 3.69
CA ASN A 112 10.18 -0.08 2.29
C ASN A 112 10.51 1.26 1.61
N SER A 113 10.00 2.40 2.08
CA SER A 113 10.21 3.69 1.39
C SER A 113 11.68 4.09 1.34
N ILE A 114 12.13 4.68 0.24
CA ILE A 114 13.47 5.27 0.17
C ILE A 114 13.44 6.61 0.93
N LEU A 115 14.36 6.81 1.88
CA LEU A 115 14.30 7.93 2.83
C LEU A 115 14.26 9.29 2.13
N SER A 116 15.05 9.47 1.07
CA SER A 116 15.06 10.72 0.30
C SER A 116 13.72 11.02 -0.37
N GLY A 117 13.03 10.02 -0.91
CA GLY A 117 11.68 10.17 -1.46
C GLY A 117 10.64 10.48 -0.40
N LEU A 118 10.76 9.87 0.78
CA LEU A 118 9.88 10.17 1.91
C LEU A 118 10.04 11.62 2.36
N LEU A 119 11.28 12.08 2.58
CA LEU A 119 11.58 13.45 3.01
C LEU A 119 11.15 14.48 1.96
N LYS A 120 11.41 14.22 0.67
CA LYS A 120 10.99 15.08 -0.44
C LYS A 120 9.48 15.32 -0.47
N ASN A 121 8.68 14.35 0.01
CA ASN A 121 7.23 14.41 -0.03
C ASN A 121 6.58 14.61 1.34
N ILE A 122 7.37 14.83 2.41
CA ILE A 122 6.87 14.81 3.80
C ILE A 122 5.71 15.78 4.04
N ILE A 123 5.76 16.98 3.47
CA ILE A 123 4.70 17.99 3.63
C ILE A 123 3.37 17.47 3.03
N TRP A 124 3.42 16.90 1.83
CA TRP A 124 2.23 16.35 1.16
C TRP A 124 1.68 15.12 1.88
N ILE A 125 2.57 14.31 2.45
CA ILE A 125 2.19 13.16 3.28
C ILE A 125 1.48 13.66 4.53
N LEU A 126 2.05 14.64 5.26
CA LEU A 126 1.44 15.21 6.45
C LEU A 126 0.07 15.84 6.16
N ILE A 127 -0.10 16.54 5.03
CA ILE A 127 -1.40 17.07 4.61
C ILE A 127 -2.41 15.92 4.38
N TYR A 128 -2.02 14.89 3.63
CA TYR A 128 -2.87 13.75 3.34
C TYR A 128 -3.29 13.01 4.61
N GLU A 129 -2.33 12.72 5.49
CA GLU A 129 -2.58 12.04 6.78
C GLU A 129 -3.44 12.90 7.71
N SER A 130 -3.21 14.22 7.76
CA SER A 130 -4.06 15.12 8.56
C SER A 130 -5.51 15.09 8.10
N GLY A 131 -5.74 15.13 6.78
CA GLY A 131 -7.08 14.98 6.20
C GLY A 131 -7.70 13.62 6.49
N PHE A 132 -6.92 12.55 6.41
CA PHE A 132 -7.34 11.20 6.77
C PHE A 132 -7.81 11.12 8.22
N TYR A 133 -6.98 11.47 9.21
CA TYR A 133 -7.36 11.42 10.62
C TYR A 133 -8.53 12.35 10.94
N SER A 134 -8.54 13.58 10.39
CA SER A 134 -9.64 14.52 10.57
C SER A 134 -10.98 13.96 10.08
N SER A 135 -10.98 13.17 8.99
CA SER A 135 -12.21 12.58 8.45
C SER A 135 -12.80 11.50 9.36
N TYR A 136 -11.98 10.72 10.07
CA TYR A 136 -12.45 9.72 11.03
C TYR A 136 -12.92 10.38 12.32
N VAL A 137 -12.15 11.34 12.85
CA VAL A 137 -12.54 12.09 14.06
C VAL A 137 -13.88 12.81 13.88
N LYS A 138 -14.12 13.45 12.73
CA LYS A 138 -15.41 14.10 12.42
C LYS A 138 -16.60 13.14 12.37
N ARG A 139 -16.36 11.84 12.10
CA ARG A 139 -17.37 10.78 12.10
C ARG A 139 -17.58 10.14 13.48
N GLY A 140 -16.80 10.55 14.49
CA GLY A 140 -16.81 9.95 15.82
C GLY A 140 -15.95 8.68 15.95
N ASP A 141 -15.18 8.33 14.91
CA ASP A 141 -14.37 7.11 14.84
C ASP A 141 -13.01 7.28 15.54
N PHE A 142 -13.01 7.64 16.83
CA PHE A 142 -11.78 7.93 17.59
C PHE A 142 -10.84 6.73 17.75
N TYR A 143 -11.33 5.50 17.54
CA TYR A 143 -10.50 4.30 17.61
C TYR A 143 -9.32 4.34 16.64
N ILE A 144 -9.41 5.10 15.53
CA ILE A 144 -8.30 5.26 14.57
C ILE A 144 -7.03 5.82 15.23
N LEU A 145 -7.16 6.58 16.32
CA LEU A 145 -6.04 7.16 17.05
C LEU A 145 -5.17 6.10 17.76
N LYS A 146 -5.64 4.84 17.82
CA LYS A 146 -4.82 3.70 18.27
C LYS A 146 -3.73 3.33 17.26
N VAL A 147 -3.90 3.63 15.96
CA VAL A 147 -2.99 3.18 14.90
C VAL A 147 -1.55 3.65 15.12
N PRO A 148 -1.24 4.93 15.43
CA PRO A 148 0.13 5.35 15.72
C PRO A 148 0.78 4.56 16.86
N ILE A 149 0.03 4.27 17.93
CA ILE A 149 0.53 3.47 19.06
C ILE A 149 0.85 2.04 18.60
N MET A 150 -0.03 1.43 17.79
CA MET A 150 0.21 0.10 17.22
C MET A 150 1.45 0.06 16.31
N VAL A 151 1.73 1.15 15.59
CA VAL A 151 2.94 1.29 14.76
C VAL A 151 4.18 1.39 15.64
N LEU A 152 4.15 2.25 16.67
CA LEU A 152 5.26 2.43 17.61
C LEU A 152 5.64 1.13 18.30
N LYS A 153 4.67 0.27 18.65
CA LYS A 153 4.92 -1.05 19.24
C LYS A 153 5.75 -1.99 18.36
N LYS A 154 5.75 -1.81 17.04
CA LYS A 154 6.50 -2.63 16.07
C LYS A 154 7.69 -1.89 15.43
N ILE A 155 7.97 -0.65 15.84
CA ILE A 155 8.91 0.21 15.12
C ILE A 155 10.34 -0.34 15.10
N SER A 156 10.83 -0.90 16.22
CA SER A 156 12.18 -1.47 16.31
C SER A 156 12.35 -2.65 15.36
N THR A 157 11.41 -3.59 15.36
CA THR A 157 11.38 -4.74 14.45
C THR A 157 11.36 -4.29 12.99
N ILE A 158 10.49 -3.34 12.65
CA ILE A 158 10.39 -2.83 11.28
C ILE A 158 11.65 -2.07 10.84
N LEU A 159 12.31 -1.33 11.73
CA LEU A 159 13.56 -0.65 11.41
C LEU A 159 14.74 -1.61 11.21
N ALA A 160 14.77 -2.72 11.94
CA ALA A 160 15.74 -3.80 11.71
C ALA A 160 15.55 -4.41 10.31
N LYS A 161 14.30 -4.76 9.97
CA LYS A 161 13.90 -5.28 8.64
C LYS A 161 14.22 -4.28 7.52
N ARG A 162 13.95 -2.99 7.74
CA ARG A 162 14.30 -1.90 6.82
C ARG A 162 15.78 -1.88 6.49
N THR A 163 16.65 -2.01 7.48
CA THR A 163 18.11 -1.98 7.26
C THR A 163 18.56 -3.05 6.27
N ILE A 164 18.03 -4.27 6.42
CA ILE A 164 18.31 -5.39 5.50
C ILE A 164 17.84 -5.05 4.08
N ILE A 165 16.61 -4.54 3.96
CA ILE A 165 16.00 -4.21 2.67
C ILE A 165 16.74 -3.09 1.95
N GLN A 166 17.02 -1.99 2.65
CA GLN A 166 17.66 -0.83 2.04
C GLN A 166 19.11 -1.11 1.63
N LYS A 167 19.81 -2.03 2.31
CA LYS A 167 21.18 -2.46 1.93
C LYS A 167 21.23 -3.20 0.60
N ARG A 168 20.16 -3.93 0.25
CA ARG A 168 20.08 -4.76 -0.97
C ARG A 168 19.35 -4.08 -2.14
N LYS A 169 18.72 -2.93 -1.89
CA LYS A 169 17.99 -2.15 -2.90
C LYS A 169 18.85 -1.86 -4.14
N LYS A 170 18.34 -2.19 -5.32
CA LYS A 170 18.98 -1.99 -6.63
C LYS A 170 18.42 -0.81 -7.44
N VAL A 171 17.29 -0.25 -7.03
CA VAL A 171 16.58 0.80 -7.79
C VAL A 171 16.75 2.21 -7.21
N SER A 172 16.53 3.22 -8.05
CA SER A 172 16.60 4.63 -7.68
C SER A 172 15.32 5.10 -6.99
N ASN A 173 15.41 6.23 -6.28
CA ASN A 173 14.22 6.89 -5.73
C ASN A 173 13.27 7.33 -6.85
N ALA A 174 13.80 7.90 -7.93
CA ALA A 174 13.00 8.35 -9.08
C ALA A 174 12.17 7.22 -9.70
N TYR A 175 12.74 6.01 -9.78
CA TYR A 175 12.01 4.82 -10.24
C TYR A 175 10.84 4.50 -9.31
N MET A 176 11.07 4.36 -8.01
CA MET A 176 9.99 4.07 -7.06
C MET A 176 8.94 5.17 -7.01
N GLU A 177 9.31 6.44 -7.25
CA GLU A 177 8.37 7.55 -7.26
C GLU A 177 7.29 7.44 -8.35
N THR A 178 7.57 6.71 -9.44
CA THR A 178 6.60 6.46 -10.50
C THR A 178 5.35 5.70 -10.01
N PHE A 179 5.46 4.95 -8.92
CA PHE A 179 4.36 4.14 -8.37
C PHE A 179 3.55 4.85 -7.27
N PHE A 180 4.15 5.75 -6.48
CA PHE A 180 3.51 6.25 -5.25
C PHE A 180 3.10 7.73 -5.28
N PHE A 181 3.77 8.57 -6.07
CA PHE A 181 3.65 10.03 -5.92
C PHE A 181 3.04 10.76 -7.11
N LYS A 182 2.91 10.09 -8.26
CA LYS A 182 2.20 10.67 -9.42
C LYS A 182 0.73 11.01 -9.06
N ASN A 183 0.13 10.21 -8.18
CA ASN A 183 -1.28 10.35 -7.81
C ASN A 183 -1.50 11.31 -6.64
N ILE A 184 -0.66 11.36 -5.58
CA ILE A 184 -0.93 12.18 -4.38
C ILE A 184 -1.15 13.66 -4.68
N ARG A 185 -0.31 14.26 -5.52
CA ARG A 185 -0.46 15.69 -5.85
C ARG A 185 -1.73 15.93 -6.67
N GLN A 186 -2.04 15.02 -7.59
CA GLN A 186 -3.23 15.10 -8.43
C GLN A 186 -4.50 14.83 -7.60
N ASP A 187 -4.48 13.85 -6.70
CA ASP A 187 -5.57 13.50 -5.79
C ASP A 187 -5.89 14.64 -4.83
N ILE A 188 -4.86 15.28 -4.25
CA ILE A 188 -5.04 16.45 -3.38
C ILE A 188 -5.63 17.61 -4.20
N LYS A 189 -5.09 17.88 -5.40
CA LYS A 189 -5.64 18.92 -6.29
C LYS A 189 -7.09 18.65 -6.67
N ASN A 190 -7.42 17.42 -7.05
CA ASN A 190 -8.78 17.00 -7.41
C ASN A 190 -9.73 17.11 -6.22
N LYS A 191 -9.31 16.71 -5.01
CA LYS A 191 -10.10 16.87 -3.78
C LYS A 191 -10.34 18.34 -3.42
N ILE A 192 -9.31 19.19 -3.52
CA ILE A 192 -9.45 20.63 -3.29
C ILE A 192 -10.41 21.24 -4.32
N ALA A 193 -10.22 20.95 -5.61
CA ALA A 193 -11.09 21.41 -6.68
C ALA A 193 -12.56 21.02 -6.41
N ASN A 194 -12.82 19.74 -6.13
CA ASN A 194 -14.17 19.24 -5.85
C ASN A 194 -14.79 19.84 -4.57
N THR A 195 -13.98 20.28 -3.59
CA THR A 195 -14.47 20.94 -2.37
C THR A 195 -14.84 22.41 -2.61
N VAL A 196 -14.17 23.07 -3.56
CA VAL A 196 -14.46 24.47 -3.95
C VAL A 196 -15.72 24.55 -4.83
N PHE A 197 -15.97 23.57 -5.70
CA PHE A 197 -17.16 23.54 -6.57
C PHE A 197 -18.45 23.06 -5.89
N GLN A 198 -18.40 22.54 -4.66
CA GLN A 198 -19.61 22.21 -3.88
C GLN A 198 -20.04 23.33 -2.91
N ARG A 199 -19.42 24.51 -3.00
CA ARG A 199 -19.78 25.70 -2.23
C ARG A 199 -20.15 26.91 -3.11
N GLY A 200 -20.44 26.67 -4.39
CA GLY A 200 -20.91 27.67 -5.36
C GLY A 200 -22.37 27.43 -5.72
#